data_AF-A0A2S9QFU0-F1
#
_entry.id   AF-A0A2S9QFU0-F1
#
_cell.length_a   1.000
_cell.length_b   1.000
_cell.length_c   1.000
_cell.angle_alpha   90.00
_cell.angle_beta   90.00
_cell.angle_gamma   90.00
#
_symmetry.space_group_name_H-M   'P 1'
#
loop_
_entity.id
_entity.type
_entity.pdbx_description
1 polymer ?
#
loop_
_entity_poly.entity_id
_entity_poly.type
_entity_poly.pdbx_seq_one_letter_code
_entity_poly.pdbx_strand_id
1 'polypeptide(L)'
;MPDRVDARRQTLDAIFTGAVAASHPATFLPQHLPPPPASGRLILLAAGKAAGSMAEIAEAHYTALGVPADRIDGVAVARHGYGRPLKTLPMIEAGHPVPDQGSIDGAERALALAAAAGEDDLVLVLLSGGASANWVAPAGALTLDDKRAITRHLLRSGAAIGEINVLRKRLSRIKGGRLAQAAYPARLLTLAVSDVPGDDPAVIGSGPTVPDPVSNAQALAIAERFNTPLGAAKALFEDAGNETPKPGDPVFAKSEFRIVVTPSDMIAAATRLAEQHGYEPVVLGANVEGEARQVAADQARQARALKAAGRRAALISGGELTVTITGKGRGGPNQEFSLALALALEGESGISALAADTDGTDGGGGLATDPAGAIIDETTLARARAAGIDPAAYLADNDSTGFFEAIGDLVAPGPTFTNVNDLRVILVD
;
A
#
# COMPACT_ATOMS: atom_id res chain seq x y z
N MET A 1 -36.14 0.17 14.64
CA MET A 1 -35.01 1.09 14.41
C MET A 1 -33.67 0.38 14.54
N PRO A 2 -33.40 -0.43 15.59
CA PRO A 2 -32.16 -1.23 15.69
C PRO A 2 -31.92 -2.08 14.44
N ASP A 3 -32.95 -2.80 13.97
CA ASP A 3 -32.87 -3.67 12.80
C ASP A 3 -32.39 -2.97 11.51
N ARG A 4 -32.64 -1.66 11.36
CA ARG A 4 -32.19 -0.90 10.18
C ARG A 4 -30.74 -0.44 10.29
N VAL A 5 -30.30 -0.07 11.50
CA VAL A 5 -28.89 0.25 11.78
C VAL A 5 -28.04 -0.99 11.57
N ASP A 6 -28.46 -2.11 12.15
CA ASP A 6 -27.75 -3.39 12.03
C ASP A 6 -27.67 -3.85 10.57
N ALA A 7 -28.75 -3.69 9.80
CA ALA A 7 -28.76 -4.01 8.37
C ALA A 7 -27.79 -3.13 7.55
N ARG A 8 -27.70 -1.82 7.83
CA ARG A 8 -26.72 -0.95 7.16
C ARG A 8 -25.29 -1.31 7.54
N ARG A 9 -25.02 -1.62 8.81
CA ARG A 9 -23.69 -2.06 9.26
C ARG A 9 -23.27 -3.37 8.60
N GLN A 10 -24.17 -4.35 8.51
CA GLN A 10 -23.94 -5.60 7.78
C GLN A 10 -23.69 -5.36 6.28
N THR A 11 -24.41 -4.40 5.69
CA THR A 11 -24.20 -4.03 4.28
C THR A 11 -22.83 -3.37 4.06
N LEU A 12 -22.42 -2.46 4.94
CA LEU A 12 -21.08 -1.84 4.91
C LEU A 12 -19.97 -2.90 5.03
N ASP A 13 -20.12 -3.83 5.97
CA ASP A 13 -19.18 -4.94 6.17
C ASP A 13 -19.10 -5.86 4.93
N ALA A 14 -20.25 -6.20 4.34
CA ALA A 14 -20.31 -6.99 3.11
C ALA A 14 -19.64 -6.29 1.92
N ILE A 15 -19.86 -4.97 1.77
CA ILE A 15 -19.21 -4.17 0.71
C ILE A 15 -17.70 -4.14 0.92
N PHE A 16 -17.23 -3.85 2.15
CA PHE A 16 -15.80 -3.79 2.46
C PHE A 16 -15.12 -5.15 2.25
N THR A 17 -15.64 -6.20 2.86
CA THR A 17 -15.09 -7.56 2.75
C THR A 17 -15.10 -8.05 1.30
N GLY A 18 -16.18 -7.79 0.56
CA GLY A 18 -16.28 -8.16 -0.86
C GLY A 18 -15.29 -7.39 -1.75
N ALA A 19 -15.07 -6.10 -1.47
CA ALA A 19 -14.09 -5.29 -2.20
C ALA A 19 -12.65 -5.74 -1.91
N VAL A 20 -12.30 -6.02 -0.64
CA VAL A 20 -11.01 -6.59 -0.25
C VAL A 20 -10.78 -7.94 -0.94
N ALA A 21 -11.78 -8.82 -0.96
CA ALA A 21 -11.70 -10.11 -1.63
C ALA A 21 -11.50 -9.99 -3.15
N ALA A 22 -12.15 -9.03 -3.80
CA ALA A 22 -11.98 -8.75 -5.23
C ALA A 22 -10.54 -8.31 -5.57
N SER A 23 -9.88 -7.61 -4.65
CA SER A 23 -8.49 -7.15 -4.78
C SER A 23 -7.47 -8.11 -4.16
N HIS A 24 -7.85 -9.29 -3.68
CA HIS A 24 -6.92 -10.26 -3.10
C HIS A 24 -6.14 -11.02 -4.20
N PRO A 25 -4.83 -11.31 -4.04
CA PRO A 25 -4.03 -12.02 -5.04
C PRO A 25 -4.59 -13.34 -5.55
N ALA A 26 -5.33 -14.08 -4.73
CA ALA A 26 -6.00 -15.31 -5.16
C ALA A 26 -7.02 -15.09 -6.30
N THR A 27 -7.59 -13.89 -6.40
CA THR A 27 -8.64 -13.56 -7.38
C THR A 27 -8.05 -13.20 -8.75
N PHE A 28 -6.94 -12.45 -8.78
CA PHE A 28 -6.40 -11.91 -10.03
C PHE A 28 -5.06 -12.53 -10.44
N LEU A 29 -4.22 -12.98 -9.51
CA LEU A 29 -2.84 -13.33 -9.85
C LEU A 29 -2.75 -14.52 -10.83
N PRO A 30 -3.52 -15.62 -10.67
CA PRO A 30 -3.39 -16.79 -11.54
C PRO A 30 -3.54 -16.51 -13.04
N GLN A 31 -4.41 -15.57 -13.43
CA GLN A 31 -4.61 -15.20 -14.85
C GLN A 31 -3.47 -14.34 -15.43
N HIS A 32 -2.63 -13.76 -14.58
CA HIS A 32 -1.48 -12.93 -15.00
C HIS A 32 -0.15 -13.67 -14.93
N LEU A 33 -0.09 -14.82 -14.27
CA LEU A 33 1.12 -15.64 -14.19
C LEU A 33 1.50 -16.18 -15.58
N PRO A 34 2.76 -16.01 -16.03
CA PRO A 34 3.22 -16.58 -17.29
C PRO A 34 3.35 -18.11 -17.19
N PRO A 35 3.44 -18.82 -18.32
CA PRO A 35 3.88 -20.22 -18.29
C PRO A 35 5.30 -20.31 -17.68
N PRO A 36 5.62 -21.39 -16.95
CA PRO A 36 6.97 -21.60 -16.43
C PRO A 36 7.98 -21.72 -17.59
N PRO A 37 9.26 -21.38 -17.36
CA PRO A 37 10.27 -21.50 -18.41
C PRO A 37 10.45 -22.98 -18.80
N ALA A 38 10.73 -23.24 -20.09
CA ALA A 38 10.84 -24.61 -20.61
C ALA A 38 12.05 -25.35 -19.99
N SER A 39 13.19 -24.67 -19.94
CA SER A 39 14.43 -25.00 -19.23
C SER A 39 14.65 -24.02 -18.07
N GLY A 40 15.71 -24.20 -17.26
CA GLY A 40 16.07 -23.24 -16.21
C GLY A 40 15.12 -23.18 -15.02
N ARG A 41 15.34 -22.20 -14.15
CA ARG A 41 14.62 -21.94 -12.91
C ARG A 41 13.54 -20.88 -13.08
N LEU A 42 12.48 -21.02 -12.31
CA LEU A 42 11.56 -19.94 -11.98
C LEU A 42 12.05 -19.28 -10.69
N ILE A 43 12.46 -18.02 -10.78
CA ILE A 43 12.95 -17.23 -9.64
C ILE A 43 11.86 -16.26 -9.22
N LEU A 44 11.24 -16.50 -8.07
CA LEU A 44 10.15 -15.70 -7.51
C LEU A 44 10.70 -14.64 -6.53
N LEU A 45 10.60 -13.36 -6.86
CA LEU A 45 11.07 -12.25 -6.01
C LEU A 45 9.88 -11.38 -5.61
N ALA A 46 9.46 -11.42 -4.34
CA ALA A 46 8.28 -10.68 -3.88
C ALA A 46 8.61 -9.66 -2.79
N ALA A 47 8.06 -8.44 -2.90
CA ALA A 47 8.16 -7.41 -1.84
C ALA A 47 6.98 -6.44 -1.81
N GLY A 48 6.55 -6.09 -0.59
CA GLY A 48 5.44 -5.18 -0.31
C GLY A 48 4.36 -5.80 0.59
N LYS A 49 3.34 -4.99 0.93
CA LYS A 49 2.19 -5.35 1.78
C LYS A 49 1.42 -6.59 1.30
N ALA A 50 1.30 -6.80 -0.01
CA ALA A 50 0.65 -7.98 -0.60
C ALA A 50 1.65 -9.07 -1.05
N ALA A 51 2.96 -8.88 -0.86
CA ALA A 51 3.96 -9.79 -1.40
C ALA A 51 3.89 -11.20 -0.83
N GLY A 52 3.54 -11.33 0.45
CA GLY A 52 3.41 -12.63 1.09
C GLY A 52 2.36 -13.50 0.42
N SER A 53 1.17 -12.95 0.20
CA SER A 53 0.05 -13.64 -0.46
C SER A 53 0.31 -13.81 -1.96
N MET A 54 0.91 -12.83 -2.64
CA MET A 54 1.29 -13.00 -4.04
C MET A 54 2.27 -14.16 -4.22
N ALA A 55 3.29 -14.27 -3.35
CA ALA A 55 4.25 -15.37 -3.39
C ALA A 55 3.60 -16.73 -3.09
N GLU A 56 2.71 -16.81 -2.09
CA GLU A 56 1.97 -18.03 -1.74
C GLU A 56 1.12 -18.53 -2.92
N ILE A 57 0.37 -17.63 -3.55
CA ILE A 57 -0.47 -17.96 -4.70
C ILE A 57 0.37 -18.34 -5.93
N ALA A 58 1.47 -17.63 -6.20
CA ALA A 58 2.36 -17.96 -7.30
C ALA A 58 3.02 -19.34 -7.10
N GLU A 59 3.59 -19.60 -5.91
CA GLU A 59 4.23 -20.88 -5.60
C GLU A 59 3.24 -22.05 -5.71
N ALA A 60 2.03 -21.89 -5.16
CA ALA A 60 0.97 -22.89 -5.26
C ALA A 60 0.56 -23.15 -6.72
N HIS A 61 0.45 -22.10 -7.53
CA HIS A 61 0.11 -22.20 -8.94
C HIS A 61 1.14 -23.02 -9.72
N TYR A 62 2.43 -22.69 -9.62
CA TYR A 62 3.47 -23.41 -10.37
C TYR A 62 3.69 -24.85 -9.85
N THR A 63 3.49 -25.07 -8.54
CA THR A 63 3.46 -26.43 -7.99
C THR A 63 2.32 -27.25 -8.61
N ALA A 64 1.13 -26.67 -8.76
CA ALA A 64 -0.01 -27.34 -9.38
C ALA A 64 0.19 -27.63 -10.88
N LEU A 65 0.99 -26.81 -11.57
CA LEU A 65 1.44 -27.06 -12.95
C LEU A 65 2.52 -28.15 -13.05
N GLY A 66 3.00 -28.70 -11.93
CA GLY A 66 4.02 -29.74 -11.91
C GLY A 66 5.44 -29.25 -12.12
N VAL A 67 5.73 -27.96 -11.87
CA VAL A 67 7.10 -27.45 -11.89
C VAL A 67 7.87 -28.13 -10.73
N PRO A 68 9.01 -28.80 -11.01
CA PRO A 68 9.83 -29.42 -9.97
C PRO A 68 10.27 -28.42 -8.90
N ALA A 69 10.25 -28.83 -7.62
CA ALA A 69 10.57 -27.94 -6.50
C ALA A 69 12.01 -27.39 -6.56
N ASP A 70 12.96 -28.16 -7.09
CA ASP A 70 14.35 -27.74 -7.31
C ASP A 70 14.51 -26.72 -8.45
N ARG A 71 13.47 -26.49 -9.25
CA ARG A 71 13.40 -25.43 -10.27
C ARG A 71 12.67 -24.17 -9.78
N ILE A 72 12.11 -24.15 -8.57
CA ILE A 72 11.49 -22.96 -7.98
C ILE A 72 12.42 -22.44 -6.89
N ASP A 73 13.00 -21.27 -7.12
CA ASP A 73 13.86 -20.55 -6.16
C ASP A 73 13.30 -19.13 -5.98
N GLY A 74 13.74 -18.40 -4.95
CA GLY A 74 13.19 -17.09 -4.69
C GLY A 74 13.33 -16.58 -3.27
N VAL A 75 12.66 -15.47 -3.00
CA VAL A 75 12.46 -14.89 -1.67
C VAL A 75 11.21 -14.01 -1.68
N ALA A 76 10.42 -14.10 -0.62
CA ALA A 76 9.32 -13.19 -0.36
C ALA A 76 9.62 -12.35 0.87
N VAL A 77 9.39 -11.05 0.78
CA VAL A 77 9.58 -10.11 1.88
C VAL A 77 8.25 -9.42 2.20
N ALA A 78 7.72 -9.69 3.38
CA ALA A 78 6.49 -9.09 3.89
C ALA A 78 6.80 -8.17 5.09
N ARG A 79 5.80 -7.40 5.51
CA ARG A 79 5.87 -6.67 6.78
C ARG A 79 5.78 -7.63 7.97
N HIS A 80 6.30 -7.24 9.14
CA HIS A 80 6.10 -7.98 10.39
C HIS A 80 4.63 -8.30 10.66
N GLY A 81 4.33 -9.58 10.93
CA GLY A 81 2.98 -10.11 11.15
C GLY A 81 2.15 -10.33 9.88
N TYR A 82 2.74 -10.13 8.69
CA TYR A 82 2.09 -10.34 7.38
C TYR A 82 2.71 -11.51 6.61
N GLY A 83 3.59 -12.29 7.23
CA GLY A 83 4.14 -13.51 6.66
C GLY A 83 3.05 -14.51 6.25
N ARG A 84 3.33 -15.25 5.18
CA ARG A 84 2.48 -16.31 4.66
C ARG A 84 3.24 -17.63 4.62
N PRO A 85 2.55 -18.77 4.77
CA PRO A 85 3.20 -20.07 4.68
C PRO A 85 3.63 -20.34 3.23
N LEU A 86 4.94 -20.38 2.99
CA LEU A 86 5.54 -20.84 1.73
C LEU A 86 6.16 -22.21 1.94
N LYS A 87 6.16 -23.04 0.89
CA LYS A 87 6.65 -24.43 0.93
C LYS A 87 8.13 -24.54 0.60
N THR A 88 8.58 -23.81 -0.42
CA THR A 88 9.93 -23.87 -0.99
C THR A 88 10.67 -22.57 -0.74
N LEU A 89 9.98 -21.44 -0.91
CA LEU A 89 10.58 -20.12 -0.81
C LEU A 89 10.75 -19.66 0.65
N PRO A 90 11.86 -19.00 1.00
CA PRO A 90 11.97 -18.30 2.28
C PRO A 90 11.03 -17.08 2.32
N MET A 91 10.31 -16.95 3.44
CA MET A 91 9.55 -15.75 3.81
C MET A 91 10.35 -14.96 4.84
N ILE A 92 10.63 -13.69 4.55
CA ILE A 92 11.31 -12.77 5.45
C ILE A 92 10.32 -11.69 5.87
N GLU A 93 10.17 -11.48 7.16
CA GLU A 93 9.43 -10.33 7.68
C GLU A 93 10.38 -9.16 7.94
N ALA A 94 9.95 -7.96 7.55
CA ALA A 94 10.77 -6.76 7.54
C ALA A 94 10.00 -5.52 8.00
N GLY A 95 10.72 -4.49 8.41
CA GLY A 95 10.17 -3.24 8.91
C GLY A 95 9.43 -2.41 7.84
N HIS A 96 8.24 -1.95 8.18
CA HIS A 96 7.45 -0.97 7.43
C HIS A 96 6.67 -0.08 8.40
N PRO A 97 6.60 1.25 8.20
CA PRO A 97 7.19 2.02 7.11
C PRO A 97 8.70 2.29 7.30
N VAL A 98 9.25 2.01 8.48
CA VAL A 98 10.68 2.17 8.77
C VAL A 98 11.39 0.84 8.51
N PRO A 99 12.34 0.79 7.54
CA PRO A 99 13.06 -0.45 7.22
C PRO A 99 13.94 -0.92 8.37
N ASP A 100 14.24 -2.21 8.46
CA ASP A 100 15.13 -2.81 9.48
C ASP A 100 16.10 -3.84 8.86
N GLN A 101 16.66 -4.75 9.67
CA GLN A 101 17.59 -5.77 9.18
C GLN A 101 16.93 -6.75 8.21
N GLY A 102 15.67 -7.14 8.45
CA GLY A 102 14.92 -7.99 7.52
C GLY A 102 14.78 -7.33 6.13
N SER A 103 14.67 -5.99 6.10
CA SER A 103 14.64 -5.24 4.84
C SER A 103 15.94 -5.33 4.04
N ILE A 104 17.08 -5.46 4.74
CA ILE A 104 18.41 -5.62 4.12
C ILE A 104 18.57 -7.05 3.65
N ASP A 105 18.34 -8.03 4.54
CA ASP A 105 18.52 -9.46 4.26
C ASP A 105 17.68 -9.89 3.05
N GLY A 106 16.42 -9.43 3.00
CA GLY A 106 15.52 -9.69 1.88
C GLY A 106 15.99 -9.06 0.56
N ALA A 107 16.51 -7.83 0.59
CA ALA A 107 17.04 -7.16 -0.61
C ALA A 107 18.34 -7.81 -1.11
N GLU A 108 19.23 -8.22 -0.20
CA GLU A 108 20.47 -8.89 -0.55
C GLU A 108 20.23 -10.27 -1.16
N ARG A 109 19.29 -11.05 -0.59
CA ARG A 109 18.88 -12.32 -1.17
C ARG A 109 18.25 -12.13 -2.55
N ALA A 110 17.36 -11.14 -2.72
CA ALA A 110 16.74 -10.87 -4.02
C ALA A 110 17.76 -10.47 -5.09
N LEU A 111 18.72 -9.59 -4.73
CA LEU A 111 19.81 -9.21 -5.64
C LEU A 111 20.73 -10.38 -5.99
N ALA A 112 21.07 -11.24 -5.03
CA ALA A 112 21.90 -12.41 -5.28
C ALA A 112 21.23 -13.41 -6.22
N LEU A 113 19.92 -13.63 -6.04
CA LEU A 113 19.12 -14.51 -6.91
C LEU A 113 18.99 -13.93 -8.33
N ALA A 114 18.72 -12.63 -8.44
CA ALA A 114 18.67 -11.95 -9.73
C ALA A 114 20.03 -12.03 -10.45
N ALA A 115 21.14 -11.71 -9.76
CA ALA A 115 22.49 -11.77 -10.32
C ALA A 115 22.93 -13.18 -10.75
N ALA A 116 22.36 -14.22 -10.15
CA ALA A 116 22.62 -15.61 -10.51
C ALA A 116 21.72 -16.13 -11.64
N ALA A 117 20.76 -15.34 -12.14
CA ALA A 117 19.81 -15.77 -13.16
C ALA A 117 20.47 -15.88 -14.55
N GLY A 118 20.24 -17.01 -15.23
CA GLY A 118 20.73 -17.27 -16.59
C GLY A 118 19.69 -16.96 -17.68
N GLU A 119 20.09 -17.08 -18.94
CA GLU A 119 19.21 -16.80 -20.11
C GLU A 119 17.97 -17.69 -20.19
N ASP A 120 18.05 -18.91 -19.65
CA ASP A 120 16.95 -19.88 -19.57
C ASP A 120 16.02 -19.65 -18.37
N ASP A 121 16.43 -18.81 -17.41
CA ASP A 121 15.65 -18.55 -16.20
C ASP A 121 14.55 -17.51 -16.47
N LEU A 122 13.47 -17.59 -15.68
CA LEU A 122 12.46 -16.55 -15.56
C LEU A 122 12.53 -15.93 -14.18
N VAL A 123 12.84 -14.63 -14.11
CA VAL A 123 12.71 -13.83 -12.90
C VAL A 123 11.32 -13.21 -12.87
N LEU A 124 10.45 -13.72 -12.00
CA LEU A 124 9.10 -13.19 -11.78
C LEU A 124 9.11 -12.34 -10.51
N VAL A 125 8.94 -11.04 -10.70
CA VAL A 125 8.94 -10.04 -9.63
C VAL A 125 7.49 -9.72 -9.26
N LEU A 126 7.12 -9.91 -7.99
CA LEU A 126 5.79 -9.66 -7.44
C LEU A 126 5.87 -8.44 -6.52
N LEU A 127 5.31 -7.31 -6.96
CA LEU A 127 5.42 -6.04 -6.23
C LEU A 127 4.07 -5.54 -5.75
N SER A 128 4.08 -4.89 -4.59
CA SER A 128 2.97 -4.06 -4.14
C SER A 128 3.49 -2.83 -3.41
N GLY A 129 2.55 -2.02 -2.91
CA GLY A 129 2.80 -0.99 -1.90
C GLY A 129 3.72 -1.44 -0.77
N GLY A 130 4.54 -0.53 -0.24
CA GLY A 130 5.50 -0.81 0.84
C GLY A 130 6.82 -1.48 0.42
N ALA A 131 6.96 -1.94 -0.83
CA ALA A 131 8.19 -2.58 -1.33
C ALA A 131 9.46 -1.71 -1.16
N SER A 132 9.32 -0.39 -1.19
CA SER A 132 10.44 0.54 -0.97
C SER A 132 11.10 0.36 0.40
N ALA A 133 10.32 -0.02 1.42
CA ALA A 133 10.79 -0.29 2.78
C ALA A 133 11.15 -1.77 3.00
N ASN A 134 10.49 -2.71 2.33
CA ASN A 134 10.87 -4.13 2.39
C ASN A 134 12.19 -4.44 1.68
N TRP A 135 12.53 -3.73 0.59
CA TRP A 135 13.79 -3.96 -0.12
C TRP A 135 14.74 -2.78 0.02
N VAL A 136 15.64 -2.85 1.01
CA VAL A 136 16.66 -1.83 1.25
C VAL A 136 18.06 -2.40 1.07
N ALA A 137 18.66 -2.11 -0.09
CA ALA A 137 20.08 -2.34 -0.33
C ALA A 137 20.78 -0.97 -0.49
N PRO A 138 21.49 -0.45 0.54
CA PRO A 138 22.34 0.74 0.41
C PRO A 138 23.44 0.57 -0.65
N ALA A 139 23.82 1.67 -1.32
CA ALA A 139 24.88 1.67 -2.33
C ALA A 139 26.25 2.07 -1.73
N GLY A 140 27.33 1.57 -2.33
CA GLY A 140 28.70 1.83 -1.86
C GLY A 140 28.90 1.45 -0.40
N ALA A 141 29.53 2.34 0.36
CA ALA A 141 29.79 2.18 1.80
C ALA A 141 28.66 2.71 2.71
N LEU A 142 27.49 3.05 2.15
CA LEU A 142 26.40 3.60 2.95
C LEU A 142 25.80 2.56 3.89
N THR A 143 25.49 2.99 5.10
CA THR A 143 24.71 2.23 6.07
C THR A 143 23.21 2.49 5.91
N LEU A 144 22.38 1.69 6.57
CA LEU A 144 20.94 1.97 6.68
C LEU A 144 20.67 3.31 7.37
N ASP A 145 21.46 3.65 8.39
CA ASP A 145 21.29 4.87 9.16
C ASP A 145 21.64 6.12 8.34
N ASP A 146 22.62 6.05 7.45
CA ASP A 146 22.90 7.13 6.49
C ASP A 146 21.68 7.42 5.60
N LYS A 147 21.05 6.36 5.07
CA LYS A 147 19.85 6.50 4.23
C LYS A 147 18.66 7.06 5.01
N ARG A 148 18.47 6.62 6.26
CA ARG A 148 17.43 7.14 7.15
C ARG A 148 17.68 8.62 7.46
N ALA A 149 18.93 9.01 7.72
CA ALA A 149 19.29 10.40 8.01
C ALA A 149 19.01 11.32 6.82
N ILE A 150 19.44 10.94 5.61
CA ILE A 150 19.17 11.69 4.37
C ILE A 150 17.67 11.82 4.12
N THR A 151 16.92 10.72 4.24
CA THR A 151 15.46 10.73 4.02
C THR A 151 14.75 11.65 5.02
N ARG A 152 15.13 11.58 6.29
CA ARG A 152 14.56 12.43 7.35
C ARG A 152 14.86 13.91 7.13
N HIS A 153 16.06 14.24 6.64
CA HIS A 153 16.42 15.60 6.27
C HIS A 153 15.49 16.12 5.17
N LEU A 154 15.37 15.39 4.06
CA LEU A 154 14.53 15.80 2.93
C LEU A 154 13.07 16.01 3.31
N LEU A 155 12.50 15.11 4.13
CA LEU A 155 11.14 15.26 4.64
C LEU A 155 10.98 16.55 5.47
N ARG A 156 11.94 16.86 6.36
CA ARG A 156 11.93 18.08 7.17
C ARG A 156 12.14 19.35 6.34
N SER A 157 12.83 19.24 5.21
CA SER A 157 13.04 20.34 4.27
C SER A 157 11.84 20.58 3.34
N GLY A 158 10.77 19.78 3.46
CA GLY A 158 9.58 19.92 2.61
C GLY A 158 9.77 19.44 1.17
N ALA A 159 10.75 18.56 0.92
CA ALA A 159 10.93 17.96 -0.40
C ALA A 159 9.72 17.10 -0.78
N ALA A 160 9.27 17.22 -2.03
CA ALA A 160 8.17 16.41 -2.54
C ALA A 160 8.59 14.93 -2.62
N ILE A 161 7.63 14.01 -2.50
CA ILE A 161 7.91 12.57 -2.50
C ILE A 161 8.65 12.11 -3.77
N GLY A 162 8.32 12.69 -4.94
CA GLY A 162 9.01 12.42 -6.19
C GLY A 162 10.49 12.79 -6.14
N GLU A 163 10.84 13.93 -5.52
CA GLU A 163 12.23 14.40 -5.36
C GLU A 163 13.01 13.50 -4.40
N ILE A 164 12.37 13.07 -3.31
CA ILE A 164 12.94 12.09 -2.38
C ILE A 164 13.23 10.77 -3.10
N ASN A 165 12.29 10.30 -3.95
CA ASN A 165 12.44 9.07 -4.71
C ASN A 165 13.62 9.13 -5.70
N VAL A 166 13.85 10.28 -6.34
CA VAL A 166 15.00 10.49 -7.23
C VAL A 166 16.33 10.23 -6.50
N LEU A 167 16.51 10.86 -5.33
CA LEU A 167 17.71 10.64 -4.51
C LEU A 167 17.78 9.20 -4.00
N ARG A 168 16.65 8.64 -3.54
CA ARG A 168 16.57 7.27 -3.02
C ARG A 168 17.07 6.22 -4.01
N LYS A 169 16.80 6.41 -5.31
CA LYS A 169 17.31 5.54 -6.38
C LYS A 169 18.85 5.57 -6.44
N ARG A 170 19.52 6.72 -6.26
CA ARG A 170 20.99 6.83 -6.27
C ARG A 170 21.70 6.23 -5.07
N LEU A 171 21.01 6.23 -3.94
CA LEU A 171 21.51 5.68 -2.69
C LEU A 171 21.25 4.17 -2.57
N SER A 172 20.92 3.46 -3.66
CA SER A 172 20.46 2.07 -3.58
C SER A 172 21.01 1.16 -4.67
N ARG A 173 21.36 -0.08 -4.30
CA ARG A 173 21.75 -1.15 -5.25
C ARG A 173 20.58 -1.81 -5.98
N ILE A 174 19.34 -1.69 -5.49
CA ILE A 174 18.18 -2.43 -6.05
C ILE A 174 17.16 -1.55 -6.78
N LYS A 175 17.06 -0.26 -6.43
CA LYS A 175 16.05 0.67 -6.95
C LYS A 175 16.47 1.29 -8.28
N GLY A 176 15.51 1.83 -9.04
CA GLY A 176 15.75 2.54 -10.30
C GLY A 176 16.32 1.63 -11.39
N GLY A 177 15.66 0.52 -11.66
CA GLY A 177 16.01 -0.43 -12.72
C GLY A 177 17.14 -1.41 -12.38
N ARG A 178 17.79 -1.25 -11.23
CA ARG A 178 18.97 -2.07 -10.89
C ARG A 178 18.66 -3.54 -10.58
N LEU A 179 17.45 -3.87 -10.15
CA LEU A 179 17.06 -5.29 -10.05
C LEU A 179 16.95 -5.93 -11.44
N ALA A 180 16.40 -5.21 -12.43
CA ALA A 180 16.38 -5.68 -13.81
C ALA A 180 17.79 -5.77 -14.40
N GLN A 181 18.66 -4.81 -14.10
CA GLN A 181 20.08 -4.87 -14.48
C GLN A 181 20.76 -6.10 -13.89
N ALA A 182 20.50 -6.43 -12.62
CA ALA A 182 21.07 -7.62 -11.99
C ALA A 182 20.54 -8.93 -12.61
N ALA A 183 19.26 -8.96 -13.01
CA ALA A 183 18.64 -10.12 -13.63
C ALA A 183 19.06 -10.36 -15.08
N TYR A 184 19.60 -9.36 -15.78
CA TYR A 184 20.03 -9.51 -17.17
C TYR A 184 21.20 -10.52 -17.27
N PRO A 185 21.16 -11.50 -18.20
CA PRO A 185 20.34 -11.59 -19.42
C PRO A 185 19.05 -12.44 -19.31
N ALA A 186 18.62 -12.82 -18.11
CA ALA A 186 17.39 -13.58 -17.90
C ALA A 186 16.15 -12.79 -18.34
N ARG A 187 15.06 -13.51 -18.62
CA ARG A 187 13.76 -12.87 -18.84
C ARG A 187 13.23 -12.39 -17.50
N LEU A 188 12.72 -11.16 -17.45
CA LEU A 188 12.11 -10.59 -16.25
C LEU A 188 10.66 -10.16 -16.54
N LEU A 189 9.75 -10.55 -15.66
CA LEU A 189 8.38 -10.04 -15.65
C LEU A 189 8.06 -9.52 -14.25
N THR A 190 7.59 -8.27 -14.16
CA THR A 190 7.02 -7.71 -12.94
C THR A 190 5.51 -7.70 -13.01
N LEU A 191 4.86 -8.27 -12.00
CA LEU A 191 3.42 -8.14 -11.75
C LEU A 191 3.24 -7.29 -10.49
N ALA A 192 2.58 -6.14 -10.63
CA ALA A 192 2.46 -5.15 -9.58
C ALA A 192 1.00 -4.88 -9.17
N VAL A 193 0.76 -4.81 -7.86
CA VAL A 193 -0.43 -4.19 -7.28
C VAL A 193 -0.09 -2.72 -7.01
N SER A 194 -0.83 -1.81 -7.64
CA SER A 194 -0.59 -0.38 -7.47
C SER A 194 -1.34 0.14 -6.25
N ASP A 195 -0.62 0.90 -5.43
CA ASP A 195 -1.13 1.71 -4.33
C ASP A 195 -0.77 3.20 -4.52
N VAL A 196 -0.21 3.54 -5.69
CA VAL A 196 0.34 4.85 -5.99
C VAL A 196 -0.62 5.66 -6.84
N PRO A 197 -0.88 6.93 -6.51
CA PRO A 197 -1.66 7.83 -7.37
C PRO A 197 -1.12 7.87 -8.80
N GLY A 198 -1.99 7.61 -9.78
CA GLY A 198 -1.65 7.64 -11.20
C GLY A 198 -0.92 6.41 -11.72
N ASP A 199 -0.72 5.38 -10.89
CA ASP A 199 -0.23 4.06 -11.30
C ASP A 199 1.13 4.08 -12.04
N ASP A 200 2.04 5.00 -11.66
CA ASP A 200 3.37 5.11 -12.28
C ASP A 200 4.31 3.96 -11.84
N PRO A 201 4.74 3.06 -12.76
CA PRO A 201 5.67 1.98 -12.45
C PRO A 201 7.00 2.43 -11.84
N ALA A 202 7.47 3.64 -12.14
CA ALA A 202 8.74 4.19 -11.64
C ALA A 202 8.69 4.58 -10.15
N VAL A 203 7.47 4.68 -9.60
CA VAL A 203 7.21 5.03 -8.21
C VAL A 203 6.98 3.77 -7.36
N ILE A 204 6.27 2.77 -7.88
CA ILE A 204 6.00 1.50 -7.17
C ILE A 204 7.32 0.82 -6.79
N GLY A 205 7.56 0.65 -5.49
CA GLY A 205 8.83 0.11 -4.97
C GLY A 205 10.08 0.94 -5.31
N SER A 206 9.92 2.20 -5.73
CA SER A 206 10.97 3.04 -6.33
C SER A 206 11.52 2.46 -7.65
N GLY A 207 10.67 1.75 -8.40
CA GLY A 207 10.93 1.26 -9.74
C GLY A 207 12.16 0.34 -9.86
N PRO A 208 12.25 -0.78 -9.13
CA PRO A 208 13.44 -1.64 -9.13
C PRO A 208 13.69 -2.32 -10.50
N THR A 209 12.65 -2.48 -11.32
CA THR A 209 12.71 -3.19 -12.60
C THR A 209 12.39 -2.32 -13.82
N VAL A 210 12.31 -1.00 -13.64
CA VAL A 210 11.95 -0.04 -14.70
C VAL A 210 13.05 1.01 -14.88
N PRO A 211 13.23 1.56 -16.09
CA PRO A 211 14.26 2.55 -16.36
C PRO A 211 14.03 3.82 -15.54
N ASP A 212 15.14 4.49 -15.22
CA ASP A 212 15.10 5.75 -14.49
C ASP A 212 15.68 6.88 -15.36
N PRO A 213 14.83 7.80 -15.88
CA PRO A 213 15.23 8.80 -16.86
C PRO A 213 16.07 9.93 -16.25
N VAL A 214 16.01 10.11 -14.93
CA VAL A 214 16.78 11.13 -14.23
C VAL A 214 18.25 10.71 -14.20
N SER A 215 19.18 11.67 -14.28
CA SER A 215 20.63 11.41 -14.16
C SER A 215 21.17 11.67 -12.75
N ASN A 216 22.38 11.18 -12.47
CA ASN A 216 23.12 11.50 -11.26
C ASN A 216 23.26 13.01 -11.04
N ALA A 217 23.58 13.77 -12.09
CA ALA A 217 23.73 15.22 -12.01
C ALA A 217 22.42 15.93 -11.63
N GLN A 218 21.29 15.50 -12.21
CA GLN A 218 19.97 16.04 -11.84
C GLN A 218 19.59 15.68 -10.39
N ALA A 219 19.89 14.45 -9.96
CA ALA A 219 19.66 14.04 -8.58
C ALA A 219 20.52 14.83 -7.58
N LEU A 220 21.78 15.13 -7.93
CA LEU A 220 22.66 15.97 -7.13
C LEU A 220 22.14 17.41 -7.01
N ALA A 221 21.66 18.00 -8.11
CA ALA A 221 21.06 19.34 -8.10
C ALA A 221 19.84 19.43 -7.17
N ILE A 222 19.03 18.36 -7.08
CA ILE A 222 17.94 18.28 -6.09
C ILE A 222 18.50 18.25 -4.67
N ALA A 223 19.52 17.43 -4.40
CA ALA A 223 20.15 17.34 -3.09
C ALA A 223 20.70 18.70 -2.63
N GLU A 224 21.35 19.44 -3.53
CA GLU A 224 21.89 20.78 -3.31
C GLU A 224 20.80 21.81 -3.02
N ARG A 225 19.70 21.81 -3.79
CA ARG A 225 18.55 22.72 -3.56
C ARG A 225 17.97 22.57 -2.15
N PHE A 226 17.97 21.36 -1.59
CA PHE A 226 17.51 21.10 -0.22
C PHE A 226 18.62 21.13 0.83
N ASN A 227 19.84 21.55 0.46
CA ASN A 227 21.02 21.55 1.34
C ASN A 227 21.21 20.20 2.07
N THR A 228 21.03 19.11 1.33
CA THR A 228 21.02 17.76 1.90
C THR A 228 22.42 17.35 2.35
N PRO A 229 22.63 16.93 3.61
CA PRO A 229 23.94 16.52 4.09
C PRO A 229 24.28 15.12 3.55
N LEU A 230 24.84 15.08 2.33
CA LEU A 230 25.14 13.81 1.66
C LEU A 230 26.30 13.04 2.30
N GLY A 231 27.27 13.72 2.93
CA GLY A 231 28.43 13.07 3.54
C GLY A 231 29.13 12.11 2.56
N ALA A 232 29.33 10.87 2.99
CA ALA A 232 29.92 9.81 2.16
C ALA A 232 29.09 9.48 0.89
N ALA A 233 27.79 9.80 0.89
CA ALA A 233 26.93 9.56 -0.28
C ALA A 233 27.28 10.46 -1.47
N LYS A 234 27.97 11.59 -1.26
CA LYS A 234 28.24 12.55 -2.35
C LYS A 234 28.99 11.90 -3.52
N ALA A 235 29.97 11.05 -3.22
CA ALA A 235 30.75 10.33 -4.22
C ALA A 235 29.89 9.45 -5.14
N LEU A 236 28.75 8.94 -4.65
CA LEU A 236 27.83 8.13 -5.46
C LEU A 236 27.14 8.94 -6.56
N PHE A 237 27.00 10.26 -6.40
CA PHE A 237 26.41 11.13 -7.43
C PHE A 237 27.47 11.61 -8.44
N GLU A 238 28.73 11.62 -8.04
CA GLU A 238 29.86 12.01 -8.90
C GLU A 238 30.40 10.81 -9.71
N ASP A 239 30.13 9.59 -9.26
CA ASP A 239 30.52 8.35 -9.94
C ASP A 239 29.57 7.98 -11.10
N ALA A 240 30.11 7.98 -12.32
CA ALA A 240 29.39 7.53 -13.52
C ALA A 240 28.98 6.05 -13.45
N GLY A 241 29.74 5.21 -12.75
CA GLY A 241 29.43 3.79 -12.54
C GLY A 241 28.21 3.56 -11.64
N ASN A 242 27.79 4.57 -10.88
CA ASN A 242 26.58 4.53 -10.06
C ASN A 242 25.35 5.10 -10.79
N GLU A 243 25.41 5.44 -12.08
CA GLU A 243 24.21 5.85 -12.81
C GLU A 243 23.17 4.71 -12.86
N THR A 244 21.88 5.06 -12.81
CA THR A 244 20.80 4.07 -12.98
C THR A 244 20.64 3.71 -14.47
N PRO A 245 20.23 2.47 -14.80
CA PRO A 245 19.89 2.12 -16.18
C PRO A 245 18.82 3.05 -16.76
N LYS A 246 19.08 3.55 -17.97
CA LYS A 246 18.28 4.60 -18.62
C LYS A 246 17.23 3.99 -19.57
N PRO A 247 16.20 4.76 -19.98
CA PRO A 247 15.35 4.35 -21.09
C PRO A 247 16.20 4.01 -22.33
N GLY A 248 15.95 2.84 -22.92
CA GLY A 248 16.71 2.33 -24.08
C GLY A 248 17.95 1.50 -23.74
N ASP A 249 18.29 1.32 -22.47
CA ASP A 249 19.36 0.42 -22.05
C ASP A 249 19.03 -1.05 -22.40
N PRO A 250 19.95 -1.82 -23.02
CA PRO A 250 19.73 -3.22 -23.40
C PRO A 250 19.27 -4.12 -22.25
N VAL A 251 19.56 -3.78 -20.99
CA VAL A 251 19.12 -4.58 -19.83
C VAL A 251 17.60 -4.74 -19.76
N PHE A 252 16.84 -3.81 -20.35
CA PHE A 252 15.38 -3.86 -20.38
C PHE A 252 14.80 -4.63 -21.59
N ALA A 253 15.63 -5.11 -22.52
CA ALA A 253 15.16 -5.76 -23.75
C ALA A 253 14.32 -7.03 -23.51
N LYS A 254 14.52 -7.69 -22.35
CA LYS A 254 13.76 -8.87 -21.90
C LYS A 254 12.97 -8.62 -20.61
N SER A 255 12.73 -7.36 -20.26
CA SER A 255 12.00 -6.94 -19.07
C SER A 255 10.60 -6.46 -19.45
N GLU A 256 9.59 -6.89 -18.70
CA GLU A 256 8.21 -6.45 -18.84
C GLU A 256 7.64 -6.06 -17.47
N PHE A 257 6.82 -5.02 -17.42
CA PHE A 257 6.13 -4.58 -16.20
C PHE A 257 4.63 -4.48 -16.46
N ARG A 258 3.82 -5.11 -15.60
CA ARG A 258 2.36 -5.09 -15.68
C ARG A 258 1.77 -4.72 -14.32
N ILE A 259 0.93 -3.70 -14.31
CA ILE A 259 0.03 -3.43 -13.18
C ILE A 259 -1.19 -4.31 -13.37
N VAL A 260 -1.45 -5.16 -12.38
CA VAL A 260 -2.49 -6.20 -12.46
C VAL A 260 -3.71 -5.87 -11.62
N VAL A 261 -3.56 -5.02 -10.61
CA VAL A 261 -4.66 -4.50 -9.78
C VAL A 261 -4.34 -3.06 -9.37
N THR A 262 -5.40 -2.25 -9.36
CA THR A 262 -5.39 -0.83 -8.97
C THR A 262 -6.48 -0.54 -7.93
N PRO A 263 -6.42 0.63 -7.25
CA PRO A 263 -7.52 1.09 -6.39
C PRO A 263 -8.85 1.25 -7.14
N SER A 264 -8.81 1.54 -8.44
CA SER A 264 -10.01 1.64 -9.28
C SER A 264 -10.77 0.31 -9.39
N ASP A 265 -10.07 -0.82 -9.40
CA ASP A 265 -10.68 -2.16 -9.46
C ASP A 265 -11.47 -2.47 -8.17
N MET A 266 -10.92 -2.07 -7.02
CA MET A 266 -11.60 -2.15 -5.73
C MET A 266 -12.86 -1.28 -5.70
N ILE A 267 -12.75 -0.03 -6.16
CA ILE A 267 -13.91 0.88 -6.22
C ILE A 267 -15.00 0.30 -7.10
N ALA A 268 -14.65 -0.27 -8.26
CA ALA A 268 -15.61 -0.94 -9.13
C ALA A 268 -16.26 -2.16 -8.46
N ALA A 269 -15.54 -2.91 -7.62
CA ALA A 269 -16.11 -4.00 -6.84
C ALA A 269 -17.10 -3.49 -5.78
N ALA A 270 -16.70 -2.46 -5.02
CA ALA A 270 -17.57 -1.82 -4.03
C ALA A 270 -18.85 -1.24 -4.66
N THR A 271 -18.74 -0.61 -5.84
CA THR A 271 -19.88 -0.11 -6.63
C THR A 271 -20.88 -1.23 -6.94
N ARG A 272 -20.41 -2.35 -7.51
CA ARG A 272 -21.30 -3.49 -7.83
C ARG A 272 -21.98 -4.06 -6.59
N LEU A 273 -21.27 -4.14 -5.47
CA LEU A 273 -21.82 -4.64 -4.21
C LEU A 273 -22.90 -3.67 -3.67
N ALA A 274 -22.66 -2.36 -3.73
CA ALA A 274 -23.66 -1.36 -3.33
C ALA A 274 -24.95 -1.47 -4.17
N GLU A 275 -24.84 -1.65 -5.49
CA GLU A 275 -25.98 -1.86 -6.39
C GLU A 275 -26.76 -3.13 -6.04
N GLN A 276 -26.06 -4.23 -5.73
CA GLN A 276 -26.68 -5.49 -5.32
C GLN A 276 -27.47 -5.35 -4.01
N HIS A 277 -27.04 -4.45 -3.13
CA HIS A 277 -27.76 -4.11 -1.89
C HIS A 277 -28.83 -3.02 -2.08
N GLY A 278 -29.06 -2.56 -3.31
CA GLY A 278 -30.13 -1.62 -3.67
C GLY A 278 -29.79 -0.15 -3.39
N TYR A 279 -28.50 0.20 -3.29
CA TYR A 279 -28.03 1.58 -3.20
C TYR A 279 -27.61 2.08 -4.57
N GLU A 280 -27.98 3.31 -4.91
CA GLU A 280 -27.44 4.03 -6.05
C GLU A 280 -25.99 4.47 -5.77
N PRO A 281 -24.98 4.02 -6.53
CA PRO A 281 -23.60 4.41 -6.27
C PRO A 281 -23.32 5.86 -6.70
N VAL A 282 -22.65 6.60 -5.83
CA VAL A 282 -22.07 7.94 -6.11
C VAL A 282 -20.56 7.83 -5.90
N VAL A 283 -19.83 7.57 -6.98
CA VAL A 283 -18.37 7.34 -6.94
C VAL A 283 -17.62 8.66 -6.97
N LEU A 284 -16.84 8.93 -5.92
CA LEU A 284 -16.02 10.14 -5.78
C LEU A 284 -14.59 9.97 -6.31
N GLY A 285 -14.22 8.74 -6.69
CA GLY A 285 -12.93 8.38 -7.26
C GLY A 285 -12.08 7.47 -6.36
N ALA A 286 -11.00 6.94 -6.94
CA ALA A 286 -10.10 6.00 -6.29
C ALA A 286 -8.82 6.64 -5.72
N ASN A 287 -8.61 7.93 -5.96
CA ASN A 287 -7.40 8.68 -5.60
C ASN A 287 -7.75 9.95 -4.81
N VAL A 288 -8.71 9.86 -3.88
CA VAL A 288 -9.04 11.00 -3.02
C VAL A 288 -7.90 11.20 -2.02
N GLU A 289 -7.31 12.39 -2.06
CA GLU A 289 -6.25 12.84 -1.16
C GLU A 289 -6.73 14.06 -0.35
N GLY A 290 -6.13 14.27 0.81
CA GLY A 290 -6.38 15.46 1.63
C GLY A 290 -6.41 15.16 3.12
N GLU A 291 -6.62 16.21 3.92
CA GLU A 291 -6.75 16.08 5.37
C GLU A 291 -8.05 15.35 5.72
N ALA A 292 -7.94 14.26 6.50
CA ALA A 292 -9.04 13.35 6.81
C ALA A 292 -10.30 14.07 7.32
N ARG A 293 -10.12 15.07 8.20
CA ARG A 293 -11.22 15.87 8.76
C ARG A 293 -11.94 16.72 7.72
N GLN A 294 -11.21 17.28 6.76
CA GLN A 294 -11.77 18.14 5.71
C GLN A 294 -12.58 17.30 4.73
N VAL A 295 -12.01 16.17 4.29
CA VAL A 295 -12.70 15.23 3.40
C VAL A 295 -13.95 14.66 4.07
N ALA A 296 -13.90 14.34 5.36
CA ALA A 296 -15.06 13.91 6.14
C ALA A 296 -16.18 14.96 6.17
N ALA A 297 -15.85 16.22 6.45
CA ALA A 297 -16.84 17.32 6.45
C ALA A 297 -17.47 17.52 5.07
N ASP A 298 -16.69 17.37 4.00
CA ASP A 298 -17.17 17.50 2.62
C ASP A 298 -18.11 16.36 2.24
N GLN A 299 -17.74 15.12 2.57
CA GLN A 299 -18.58 13.95 2.31
C GLN A 299 -19.84 13.91 3.18
N ALA A 300 -19.81 14.44 4.42
CA ALA A 300 -21.01 14.63 5.25
C ALA A 300 -22.04 15.55 4.56
N ARG A 301 -21.59 16.66 3.97
CA ARG A 301 -22.48 17.58 3.24
C ARG A 301 -23.11 16.91 2.03
N GLN A 302 -22.35 16.11 1.29
CA GLN A 302 -22.87 15.36 0.15
C GLN A 302 -23.89 14.29 0.59
N ALA A 303 -23.60 13.54 1.65
CA ALA A 303 -24.52 12.54 2.21
C ALA A 303 -25.85 13.16 2.67
N ARG A 304 -25.80 14.30 3.39
CA ARG A 304 -27.00 15.07 3.78
C ARG A 304 -27.79 15.57 2.56
N ALA A 305 -27.11 16.01 1.51
CA ALA A 305 -27.76 16.46 0.27
C ALA A 305 -28.48 15.32 -0.46
N LEU A 306 -27.88 14.12 -0.53
CA LEU A 306 -28.52 12.93 -1.10
C LEU A 306 -29.77 12.53 -0.30
N LYS A 307 -29.66 12.53 1.03
CA LYS A 307 -30.80 12.25 1.92
C LYS A 307 -31.93 13.25 1.72
N ALA A 308 -31.61 14.55 1.67
CA ALA A 308 -32.59 15.61 1.44
C ALA A 308 -33.29 15.48 0.07
N ALA A 309 -32.61 14.90 -0.92
CA ALA A 309 -33.17 14.56 -2.22
C ALA A 309 -33.99 13.26 -2.23
N GLY A 310 -34.14 12.56 -1.10
CA GLY A 310 -34.86 11.29 -0.98
C GLY A 310 -34.16 10.14 -1.73
N ARG A 311 -32.85 10.22 -1.91
CA ARG A 311 -32.07 9.23 -2.65
C ARG A 311 -31.48 8.19 -1.71
N ARG A 312 -31.75 6.92 -2.01
CA ARG A 312 -31.06 5.79 -1.39
C ARG A 312 -29.76 5.52 -2.13
N ALA A 313 -28.64 5.97 -1.56
CA ALA A 313 -27.36 6.04 -2.25
C ALA A 313 -26.17 5.56 -1.42
N ALA A 314 -25.10 5.15 -2.08
CA ALA A 314 -23.81 4.82 -1.49
C ALA A 314 -22.74 5.76 -2.04
N LEU A 315 -22.22 6.68 -1.22
CA LEU A 315 -21.02 7.43 -1.62
C LEU A 315 -19.82 6.52 -1.45
N ILE A 316 -19.02 6.37 -2.50
CA ILE A 316 -17.87 5.46 -2.51
C ILE A 316 -16.62 6.24 -2.91
N SER A 317 -15.59 6.17 -2.09
CA SER A 317 -14.29 6.78 -2.39
C SER A 317 -13.14 5.91 -1.93
N GLY A 318 -12.02 5.99 -2.64
CA GLY A 318 -10.75 5.42 -2.22
C GLY A 318 -9.65 6.47 -2.29
N GLY A 319 -8.40 6.06 -2.07
CA GLY A 319 -7.23 6.94 -2.04
C GLY A 319 -6.54 6.88 -0.69
N GLU A 320 -5.75 7.89 -0.35
CA GLU A 320 -4.99 7.92 0.90
C GLU A 320 -5.15 9.30 1.55
N LEU A 321 -5.78 9.33 2.72
CA LEU A 321 -5.96 10.57 3.48
C LEU A 321 -4.78 10.78 4.43
N THR A 322 -4.51 12.03 4.75
CA THR A 322 -3.47 12.39 5.72
C THR A 322 -4.09 12.94 7.01
N VAL A 323 -3.34 12.82 8.09
CA VAL A 323 -3.65 13.42 9.39
C VAL A 323 -2.53 14.34 9.81
N THR A 324 -2.87 15.60 10.09
CA THR A 324 -1.94 16.52 10.75
C THR A 324 -1.93 16.24 12.26
N ILE A 325 -0.86 15.62 12.76
CA ILE A 325 -0.74 15.23 14.17
C ILE A 325 -0.45 16.47 15.04
N THR A 326 -1.38 16.78 15.95
CA THR A 326 -1.23 17.84 16.96
C THR A 326 -1.37 17.34 18.39
N GLY A 327 -2.04 16.20 18.58
CA GLY A 327 -2.26 15.57 19.88
C GLY A 327 -1.28 14.44 20.20
N LYS A 328 -1.60 13.66 21.23
CA LYS A 328 -0.81 12.51 21.71
C LYS A 328 -1.57 11.18 21.64
N GLY A 329 -2.78 11.21 21.10
CA GLY A 329 -3.65 10.07 20.94
C GLY A 329 -3.13 9.03 19.95
N ARG A 330 -3.88 7.94 19.85
CA ARG A 330 -3.65 6.87 18.88
C ARG A 330 -4.76 6.91 17.83
N GLY A 331 -4.38 6.78 16.57
CA GLY A 331 -5.32 6.82 15.47
C GLY A 331 -4.65 6.61 14.12
N GLY A 332 -5.49 6.58 13.09
CA GLY A 332 -5.11 6.59 11.69
C GLY A 332 -6.07 7.44 10.85
N PRO A 333 -5.73 7.74 9.59
CA PRO A 333 -6.56 8.54 8.70
C PRO A 333 -8.00 8.07 8.54
N ASN A 334 -8.27 6.77 8.45
CA ASN A 334 -9.62 6.24 8.27
C ASN A 334 -10.47 6.33 9.55
N GLN A 335 -9.88 6.07 10.70
CA GLN A 335 -10.51 6.31 12.00
C GLN A 335 -10.76 7.80 12.21
N GLU A 336 -9.78 8.66 11.92
CA GLU A 336 -9.95 10.11 12.07
C GLU A 336 -11.01 10.69 11.12
N PHE A 337 -11.05 10.21 9.88
CA PHE A 337 -12.13 10.48 8.92
C PHE A 337 -13.49 10.07 9.50
N SER A 338 -13.60 8.85 10.05
CA SER A 338 -14.86 8.32 10.59
C SER A 338 -15.36 9.14 11.78
N LEU A 339 -14.46 9.53 12.70
CA LEU A 339 -14.83 10.36 13.86
C LEU A 339 -15.25 11.77 13.44
N ALA A 340 -14.50 12.38 12.53
CA ALA A 340 -14.87 13.68 11.97
C ALA A 340 -16.20 13.63 11.20
N LEU A 341 -16.47 12.54 10.47
CA LEU A 341 -17.72 12.32 9.75
C LEU A 341 -18.90 12.18 10.72
N ALA A 342 -18.75 11.42 11.80
CA ALA A 342 -19.78 11.28 12.82
C ALA A 342 -20.14 12.63 13.47
N LEU A 343 -19.13 13.44 13.79
CA LEU A 343 -19.31 14.80 14.32
C LEU A 343 -20.03 15.71 13.31
N ALA A 344 -19.65 15.66 12.03
CA ALA A 344 -20.25 16.48 10.99
C ALA A 344 -21.70 16.06 10.65
N LEU A 345 -22.05 14.79 10.86
CA LEU A 345 -23.40 14.25 10.66
C LEU A 345 -24.32 14.46 11.86
N GLU A 346 -23.80 14.65 13.06
CA GLU A 346 -24.56 14.95 14.29
C GLU A 346 -25.66 13.90 14.62
N GLY A 347 -25.44 12.64 14.23
CA GLY A 347 -26.43 11.57 14.43
C GLY A 347 -27.60 11.60 13.44
N GLU A 348 -27.40 12.16 12.25
CA GLU A 348 -28.37 12.14 11.15
C GLU A 348 -28.88 10.71 10.88
N SER A 349 -30.19 10.49 11.01
CA SER A 349 -30.81 9.17 10.86
C SER A 349 -30.60 8.58 9.46
N GLY A 350 -30.55 7.26 9.32
CA GLY A 350 -30.46 6.64 7.98
C GLY A 350 -29.14 6.88 7.25
N ILE A 351 -28.10 7.38 7.92
CA ILE A 351 -26.75 7.48 7.39
C ILE A 351 -25.82 6.61 8.24
N SER A 352 -25.01 5.78 7.57
CA SER A 352 -23.98 4.97 8.22
C SER A 352 -22.77 4.90 7.30
N ALA A 353 -21.57 4.76 7.86
CA ALA A 353 -20.35 4.76 7.06
C ALA A 353 -19.29 3.82 7.60
N LEU A 354 -18.46 3.30 6.72
CA LEU A 354 -17.25 2.54 7.04
C LEU A 354 -16.09 3.15 6.25
N ALA A 355 -14.98 3.39 6.94
CA ALA A 355 -13.71 3.76 6.33
C ALA A 355 -12.63 2.83 6.85
N ALA A 356 -11.87 2.18 5.96
CA ALA A 356 -10.78 1.30 6.35
C ALA A 356 -9.70 1.15 5.28
N ASP A 357 -8.45 0.95 5.72
CA ASP A 357 -7.32 0.57 4.87
C ASP A 357 -7.48 -0.91 4.47
N THR A 358 -7.37 -1.17 3.17
CA THR A 358 -7.50 -2.52 2.62
C THR A 358 -6.38 -3.46 3.01
N ASP A 359 -5.27 -2.98 3.58
CA ASP A 359 -4.22 -3.83 4.15
C ASP A 359 -4.55 -4.39 5.55
N GLY A 360 -5.63 -3.90 6.16
CA GLY A 360 -6.10 -4.33 7.46
C GLY A 360 -5.61 -3.45 8.63
N THR A 361 -4.87 -2.37 8.37
CA THR A 361 -4.35 -1.48 9.42
C THR A 361 -4.35 0.00 9.05
N ASP A 362 -4.82 0.84 9.96
CA ASP A 362 -4.96 2.28 9.81
C ASP A 362 -4.28 3.00 10.97
N GLY A 363 -3.12 3.59 10.69
CA GLY A 363 -2.30 4.24 11.70
C GLY A 363 -1.74 3.26 12.74
N GLY A 364 -1.48 3.76 13.96
CA GLY A 364 -0.91 2.95 15.04
C GLY A 364 0.58 2.64 14.92
N GLY A 365 1.01 1.52 15.52
CA GLY A 365 2.41 1.07 15.53
C GLY A 365 2.82 0.30 14.29
N GLY A 366 1.89 0.07 13.35
CA GLY A 366 2.07 -0.83 12.20
C GLY A 366 1.94 -2.30 12.57
N LEU A 367 1.33 -2.61 13.72
CA LEU A 367 1.19 -3.96 14.23
C LEU A 367 0.08 -4.69 13.48
N ALA A 368 0.19 -6.01 13.31
CA ALA A 368 -0.87 -6.82 12.70
C ALA A 368 -2.21 -6.83 13.48
N THR A 369 -2.19 -6.34 14.72
CA THR A 369 -3.36 -6.18 15.59
C THR A 369 -3.95 -4.77 15.56
N ASP A 370 -3.35 -3.83 14.84
CA ASP A 370 -3.92 -2.49 14.70
C ASP A 370 -5.24 -2.59 13.91
N PRO A 371 -6.24 -1.74 14.20
CA PRO A 371 -7.50 -1.74 13.46
C PRO A 371 -7.28 -1.21 12.04
N ALA A 372 -8.07 -1.69 11.08
CA ALA A 372 -8.08 -1.20 9.71
C ALA A 372 -8.80 0.14 9.55
N GLY A 373 -9.61 0.53 10.53
CA GLY A 373 -10.48 1.69 10.39
C GLY A 373 -11.61 1.69 11.42
N ALA A 374 -12.73 2.31 11.06
CA ALA A 374 -13.90 2.37 11.93
C ALA A 374 -15.22 2.41 11.14
N ILE A 375 -16.30 2.06 11.84
CA ILE A 375 -17.67 2.13 11.35
C ILE A 375 -18.48 3.10 12.21
N ILE A 376 -19.34 3.91 11.59
CA ILE A 376 -20.23 4.85 12.27
C ILE A 376 -21.67 4.67 11.82
N ASP A 377 -22.60 5.02 12.69
CA ASP A 377 -24.04 5.05 12.44
C ASP A 377 -24.70 6.21 13.20
N GLU A 378 -26.02 6.40 13.02
CA GLU A 378 -26.75 7.50 13.65
C GLU A 378 -26.73 7.46 15.19
N THR A 379 -26.34 6.34 15.80
CA THR A 379 -26.28 6.18 17.26
C THR A 379 -24.87 6.33 17.83
N THR A 380 -23.82 6.41 17.00
CA THR A 380 -22.41 6.52 17.43
C THR A 380 -22.19 7.63 18.48
N LEU A 381 -22.68 8.85 18.23
CA LEU A 381 -22.52 9.96 19.19
C LEU A 381 -23.34 9.76 20.47
N ALA A 382 -24.47 9.06 20.40
CA ALA A 382 -25.26 8.72 21.58
C ALA A 382 -24.56 7.66 22.44
N ARG A 383 -23.94 6.65 21.82
CA ARG A 383 -23.11 5.65 22.51
C ARG A 383 -21.91 6.30 23.19
N ALA A 384 -21.22 7.23 22.52
CA ALA A 384 -20.12 7.99 23.11
C ALA A 384 -20.55 8.78 24.36
N ARG A 385 -21.68 9.52 24.29
CA ARG A 385 -22.23 10.22 25.46
C ARG A 385 -22.59 9.29 26.60
N ALA A 386 -23.17 8.12 26.30
CA ALA A 386 -23.49 7.11 27.31
C ALA A 386 -22.24 6.50 27.97
N ALA A 387 -21.13 6.41 27.23
CA ALA A 387 -19.82 6.01 27.74
C ALA A 387 -19.05 7.13 28.47
N GLY A 388 -19.60 8.35 28.52
CA GLY A 388 -18.96 9.49 29.21
C GLY A 388 -17.75 10.08 28.48
N ILE A 389 -17.61 9.82 27.18
CA ILE A 389 -16.50 10.35 26.36
C ILE A 389 -16.97 11.50 25.46
N ASP A 390 -16.09 12.49 25.26
CA ASP A 390 -16.33 13.63 24.37
C ASP A 390 -15.69 13.37 22.98
N PRO A 391 -16.48 13.11 21.93
CA PRO A 391 -15.94 12.83 20.61
C PRO A 391 -15.05 13.97 20.06
N ALA A 392 -15.36 15.23 20.39
CA ALA A 392 -14.58 16.38 19.92
C ALA A 392 -13.21 16.46 20.60
N ALA A 393 -13.13 16.12 21.88
CA ALA A 393 -11.87 16.05 22.61
C ALA A 393 -10.95 14.95 22.07
N TYR A 394 -11.50 13.75 21.80
CA TYR A 394 -10.74 12.65 21.20
C TYR A 394 -10.24 13.00 19.79
N LEU A 395 -11.08 13.66 18.97
CA LEU A 395 -10.64 14.15 17.65
C LEU A 395 -9.52 15.18 17.79
N ALA A 396 -9.66 16.15 18.70
CA ALA A 396 -8.64 17.17 18.93
C ALA A 396 -7.28 16.60 19.38
N ASP A 397 -7.29 15.51 20.16
CA ASP A 397 -6.08 14.83 20.62
C ASP A 397 -5.54 13.76 19.64
N ASN A 398 -6.12 13.64 18.43
CA ASN A 398 -5.80 12.57 17.47
C ASN A 398 -5.95 11.15 18.07
N ASP A 399 -6.90 10.94 18.98
CA ASP A 399 -7.15 9.66 19.66
C ASP A 399 -8.35 8.90 19.08
N SER A 400 -8.44 8.78 17.75
CA SER A 400 -9.57 8.10 17.11
C SER A 400 -9.66 6.61 17.45
N THR A 401 -8.53 5.92 17.68
CA THR A 401 -8.51 4.53 18.16
C THR A 401 -9.14 4.42 19.53
N GLY A 402 -8.73 5.25 20.49
CA GLY A 402 -9.27 5.22 21.85
C GLY A 402 -10.78 5.49 21.89
N PHE A 403 -11.25 6.39 21.02
CA PHE A 403 -12.69 6.68 20.87
C PHE A 403 -13.47 5.46 20.41
N PHE A 404 -13.08 4.83 19.29
CA PHE A 404 -13.82 3.71 18.71
C PHE A 404 -13.67 2.42 19.51
N GLU A 405 -12.55 2.23 20.20
CA GLU A 405 -12.34 1.12 21.14
C GLU A 405 -13.35 1.21 22.30
N ALA A 406 -13.56 2.40 22.86
CA ALA A 406 -14.48 2.61 23.99
C ALA A 406 -15.95 2.31 23.65
N ILE A 407 -16.35 2.40 22.38
CA ILE A 407 -17.73 2.17 21.93
C ILE A 407 -17.91 0.92 21.06
N GLY A 408 -16.84 0.15 20.81
CA GLY A 408 -16.88 -1.12 20.09
C GLY A 408 -17.09 -0.99 18.57
N ASP A 409 -16.59 0.08 17.95
CA ASP A 409 -16.84 0.43 16.54
C ASP A 409 -15.57 0.39 15.66
N LEU A 410 -14.48 -0.20 16.15
CA LEU A 410 -13.29 -0.45 15.35
C LEU A 410 -13.55 -1.54 14.31
N VAL A 411 -13.03 -1.32 13.10
CA VAL A 411 -12.97 -2.34 12.05
C VAL A 411 -11.61 -3.01 12.16
N ALA A 412 -11.58 -4.26 12.64
CA ALA A 412 -10.33 -4.99 12.91
C ALA A 412 -10.35 -6.39 12.29
N PRO A 413 -10.28 -6.51 10.95
CA PRO A 413 -10.28 -7.80 10.24
C PRO A 413 -8.99 -8.60 10.45
N GLY A 414 -7.94 -7.98 11.02
CA GLY A 414 -6.58 -8.47 10.97
C GLY A 414 -5.95 -8.27 9.58
N PRO A 415 -4.77 -8.85 9.33
CA PRO A 415 -4.11 -8.76 8.03
C PRO A 415 -4.99 -9.33 6.91
N THR A 416 -5.33 -8.49 5.94
CA THR A 416 -6.11 -8.89 4.75
C THR A 416 -5.25 -9.50 3.65
N PHE A 417 -3.93 -9.29 3.74
CA PHE A 417 -2.91 -9.71 2.77
C PHE A 417 -3.15 -9.18 1.35
N THR A 418 -3.76 -8.01 1.22
CA THR A 418 -3.75 -7.19 0.00
C THR A 418 -3.44 -5.74 0.36
N ASN A 419 -3.30 -4.83 -0.61
CA ASN A 419 -3.20 -3.40 -0.37
C ASN A 419 -3.47 -2.61 -1.66
N VAL A 420 -4.59 -1.91 -1.68
CA VAL A 420 -5.04 -1.00 -2.75
C VAL A 420 -5.62 0.30 -2.15
N ASN A 421 -4.98 0.76 -1.06
CA ASN A 421 -5.31 1.94 -0.25
C ASN A 421 -6.62 1.84 0.53
N ASP A 422 -7.22 2.98 0.87
CA ASP A 422 -8.43 3.08 1.66
C ASP A 422 -9.68 2.77 0.85
N LEU A 423 -10.67 2.16 1.49
CA LEU A 423 -12.06 2.15 1.03
C LEU A 423 -12.95 2.89 2.03
N ARG A 424 -13.70 3.86 1.54
CA ARG A 424 -14.71 4.61 2.28
C ARG A 424 -16.07 4.45 1.62
N VAL A 425 -17.06 4.01 2.39
CA VAL A 425 -18.45 3.85 1.94
C VAL A 425 -19.37 4.54 2.92
N ILE A 426 -20.24 5.43 2.43
CA ILE A 426 -21.29 6.09 3.20
C ILE A 426 -22.64 5.69 2.60
N LEU A 427 -23.43 4.92 3.34
CA LEU A 427 -24.79 4.55 2.97
C LEU A 427 -25.77 5.63 3.43
N VAL A 428 -26.71 5.97 2.57
CA VAL A 428 -27.79 6.92 2.78
C VAL A 428 -29.11 6.25 2.39
N ASP A 429 -30.07 6.21 3.32
CA ASP A 429 -31.42 5.65 3.11
C ASP A 429 -32.48 6.70 2.75
#